data_AF-A0A358N544-F1
#
_entry.id   AF-A0A358N544-F1
#
_cell.length_a   1.000
_cell.length_b   1.000
_cell.length_c   1.000
_cell.angle_alpha   90.00
_cell.angle_beta   90.00
_cell.angle_gamma   90.00
#
_symmetry.space_group_name_H-M   'P 1'
#
loop_
_entity.id
_entity.type
_entity.pdbx_description
1 polymer ?
#
loop_
_entity_poly.entity_id
_entity_poly.type
_entity_poly.pdbx_seq_one_letter_code
_entity_poly.pdbx_strand_id
1 'polypeptide(L)'
;REETISATIIDPSGSPLSDDLDIKPTDQFRFFYRRPLARNGEYDLMVGWTDNQDGLLGASFNLPLTHHCSLSSGATYLIPHEGTNSGGFAEENWNISVGLVYRPGGPRGCGRYCRPLFDVADNGTFMLDFK
;
A
#
# COMPACT_ATOMS: atom_id res chain seq x y z
N ARG A 1 5.91 -5.19 -18.12
CA ARG A 1 5.91 -6.42 -18.95
C ARG A 1 4.57 -7.06 -18.69
N GLU A 2 3.74 -7.20 -19.71
CA GLU A 2 2.49 -7.93 -19.59
C GLU A 2 2.82 -9.40 -19.37
N GLU A 3 2.27 -10.01 -18.33
CA GLU A 3 2.44 -11.42 -18.03
C GLU A 3 1.06 -12.06 -17.86
N THR A 4 0.79 -13.07 -18.69
CA THR A 4 -0.40 -13.91 -18.56
C THR A 4 -0.07 -15.06 -17.64
N ILE A 5 -0.81 -15.19 -16.54
CA ILE A 5 -0.66 -16.28 -15.58
C ILE A 5 -1.90 -17.16 -15.67
N SER A 6 -1.71 -18.42 -16.07
CA SER A 6 -2.78 -19.40 -16.09
C SER A 6 -2.99 -19.95 -14.67
N ALA A 7 -4.17 -19.71 -14.09
CA ALA A 7 -4.57 -20.27 -12.82
C ALA A 7 -5.47 -21.49 -13.07
N THR A 8 -5.17 -22.63 -12.44
CA THR A 8 -6.02 -23.83 -12.52
C THR A 8 -6.61 -24.11 -11.15
N ILE A 9 -7.93 -24.02 -11.05
CA ILE A 9 -8.70 -24.36 -9.85
C ILE A 9 -9.42 -25.68 -10.13
N ILE A 10 -9.36 -26.64 -9.21
CA ILE A 10 -10.07 -27.90 -9.36
C ILE A 10 -11.42 -27.76 -8.65
N ASP A 11 -12.51 -27.87 -9.39
CA ASP A 11 -13.88 -27.96 -8.86
C ASP A 11 -13.99 -29.18 -7.91
N PRO A 12 -14.81 -29.16 -6.84
CA PRO A 12 -15.15 -30.35 -6.06
C PRO A 12 -15.56 -31.61 -6.87
N SER A 13 -15.96 -31.48 -8.14
CA SER A 13 -16.22 -32.57 -9.10
C SER A 13 -14.97 -33.14 -9.78
N GLY A 14 -13.79 -32.55 -9.57
CA GLY A 14 -12.51 -32.97 -10.14
C GLY A 14 -12.21 -32.38 -11.53
N SER A 15 -13.08 -31.53 -12.07
CA SER A 15 -12.83 -30.85 -13.34
C SER A 15 -11.88 -29.65 -13.13
N PRO A 16 -10.81 -29.49 -13.94
CA PRO A 16 -10.00 -28.29 -13.92
C PRO A 16 -10.77 -27.13 -14.55
N LEU A 17 -11.00 -26.08 -13.77
CA LEU A 17 -11.36 -24.76 -14.25
C LEU A 17 -10.05 -23.98 -14.43
N SER A 18 -9.65 -23.76 -15.68
CA SER A 18 -8.48 -22.94 -16.00
C SER A 18 -8.95 -21.59 -16.51
N ASP A 19 -8.44 -20.52 -15.92
CA ASP A 19 -8.69 -19.15 -16.36
C ASP A 19 -7.35 -18.41 -16.50
N ASP A 20 -7.27 -17.53 -17.49
CA ASP A 20 -6.07 -16.77 -17.80
C ASP A 20 -6.17 -15.38 -17.17
N LEU A 21 -5.31 -15.10 -16.19
CA LEU A 21 -5.23 -13.79 -15.56
C LEU A 21 -4.22 -12.91 -16.33
N ASP A 22 -4.71 -11.81 -16.89
CA ASP A 22 -3.89 -10.80 -17.58
C ASP A 22 -3.44 -9.73 -16.58
N ILE A 23 -2.15 -9.68 -16.25
CA ILE A 23 -1.59 -8.70 -15.31
C ILE A 23 -0.84 -7.62 -16.08
N LYS A 24 -1.33 -6.38 -15.96
CA LYS A 24 -0.74 -5.20 -16.61
C LYS A 24 -0.17 -4.23 -15.57
N PRO A 25 1.00 -3.63 -15.82
CA PRO A 25 1.50 -2.55 -14.98
C PRO A 25 0.66 -1.30 -15.19
N THR A 26 0.21 -0.68 -14.10
CA THR A 26 -0.58 0.55 -14.13
C THR A 26 0.27 1.75 -13.71
N ASP A 27 0.27 2.80 -14.54
CA ASP A 27 0.94 4.06 -14.22
C ASP A 27 0.16 4.84 -13.16
N GLN A 28 0.88 5.47 -12.23
CA GLN A 28 0.29 6.18 -11.09
C GLN A 28 0.91 7.56 -10.92
N PHE A 29 0.04 8.57 -10.79
CA PHE A 29 0.42 9.94 -10.52
C PHE A 29 0.07 10.28 -9.07
N ARG A 30 1.07 10.65 -8.26
CA ARG A 30 0.90 10.85 -6.81
C ARG A 30 1.46 12.19 -6.34
N PHE A 31 0.67 12.90 -5.56
CA PHE A 31 1.06 14.09 -4.82
C PHE A 31 1.29 13.71 -3.36
N PHE A 32 2.38 14.22 -2.79
CA PHE A 32 2.78 13.94 -1.41
C PHE A 32 2.79 15.21 -0.60
N TYR A 33 2.18 15.16 0.57
CA TYR A 33 2.22 16.20 1.57
C TYR A 33 2.86 15.67 2.85
N ARG A 34 4.16 15.95 2.98
CA ARG A 34 4.97 15.49 4.11
C ARG A 34 5.22 16.62 5.11
N ARG A 35 4.97 16.36 6.39
CA ARG A 35 5.24 17.32 7.47
C ARG A 35 5.88 16.65 8.68
N PRO A 36 6.93 17.25 9.27
CA PRO A 36 7.47 16.79 10.54
C PRO A 36 6.51 17.15 11.69
N LEU A 37 6.32 16.24 12.63
CA LEU A 37 5.68 16.49 13.92
C LEU A 37 6.75 16.75 15.00
N ALA A 38 6.28 17.12 16.19
CA ALA A 38 7.11 17.23 17.38
C ALA A 38 7.89 15.93 17.65
N ARG A 39 9.04 16.07 18.31
CA ARG A 39 9.92 14.96 18.74
C ARG A 39 10.51 14.10 17.61
N ASN A 40 10.67 14.64 16.40
CA ASN A 40 11.14 13.91 15.20
C ASN A 40 10.12 12.88 14.69
N GLY A 41 8.83 13.07 14.96
CA GLY A 41 7.79 12.34 14.24
C GLY A 41 7.57 12.89 12.84
N GLU A 42 6.91 12.13 11.99
CA GLU A 42 6.47 12.62 10.70
C GLU A 42 5.14 12.04 10.22
N TYR A 43 4.49 12.92 9.49
CA TYR A 43 3.37 12.83 8.59
C TYR A 43 3.65 12.65 7.12
N ASP A 44 3.09 11.68 6.42
CA ASP A 44 2.94 11.76 4.96
C ASP A 44 1.50 11.50 4.57
N LEU A 45 0.96 12.31 3.67
CA LEU A 45 -0.33 12.10 3.05
C LEU A 45 -0.10 12.05 1.55
N MET A 46 -0.63 11.02 0.90
CA MET A 46 -0.60 10.89 -0.55
C MET A 46 -2.02 10.93 -1.11
N VAL A 47 -2.17 11.64 -2.22
CA VAL A 47 -3.36 11.60 -3.06
C VAL A 47 -2.91 11.49 -4.50
N GLY A 48 -3.60 10.70 -5.29
CA GLY A 48 -3.20 10.43 -6.65
C GLY A 48 -4.30 9.78 -7.45
N TRP A 49 -3.95 9.43 -8.68
CA TRP A 49 -4.81 8.67 -9.56
C TRP A 49 -3.98 7.74 -10.44
N THR A 50 -4.63 6.72 -10.98
CA THR A 50 -4.06 5.78 -11.94
C THR A 50 -4.42 6.18 -13.37
N ASP A 51 -3.74 5.61 -14.36
CA ASP A 51 -4.12 5.75 -15.79
C ASP A 51 -5.53 5.19 -16.07
N ASN A 52 -5.97 4.22 -15.25
CA ASN A 52 -7.31 3.63 -15.29
C ASN A 52 -8.39 4.49 -14.61
N GLN A 53 -8.08 5.75 -14.24
CA GLN A 53 -8.98 6.69 -13.55
C GLN A 53 -9.34 6.31 -12.11
N ASP A 54 -8.64 5.36 -11.50
CA ASP A 54 -8.84 5.02 -10.09
C ASP A 54 -8.20 6.08 -9.21
N GLY A 55 -8.89 6.45 -8.14
CA GLY A 55 -8.36 7.34 -7.14
C GLY A 55 -7.42 6.59 -6.19
N LEU A 56 -6.30 7.22 -5.82
CA LEU A 56 -5.42 6.71 -4.79
C LEU A 56 -5.37 7.67 -3.62
N LEU A 57 -5.58 7.16 -2.43
CA LEU A 57 -5.38 7.89 -1.18
C LEU A 57 -4.45 7.08 -0.31
N GLY A 58 -3.60 7.77 0.44
CA GLY A 58 -2.79 7.11 1.44
C GLY A 58 -2.30 8.06 2.49
N ALA A 59 -1.95 7.49 3.63
CA ALA A 59 -1.38 8.19 4.76
C ALA A 59 -0.33 7.30 5.39
N SER A 60 0.81 7.87 5.75
CA SER A 60 1.80 7.20 6.57
C SER A 60 2.20 8.08 7.75
N PHE A 61 2.44 7.41 8.87
CA PHE A 61 2.74 8.02 10.15
C PHE A 61 3.96 7.33 10.71
N ASN A 62 4.96 8.12 11.07
CA ASN A 62 6.10 7.64 11.83
C ASN A 62 6.22 8.41 13.13
N LEU A 63 5.86 7.76 14.23
CA LEU A 63 5.70 8.39 15.54
C LEU A 63 6.73 7.81 16.53
N PRO A 64 7.60 8.63 17.12
CA PRO A 64 8.53 8.18 18.14
C PRO A 64 7.78 7.99 19.47
N LEU A 65 7.64 6.74 19.92
CA LEU A 65 7.06 6.40 21.21
C LEU A 65 8.06 6.66 22.34
N THR A 66 9.31 6.20 22.15
CA THR A 66 10.41 6.30 23.12
C THR A 66 11.72 6.62 22.37
N HIS A 67 12.80 6.93 23.08
CA HIS A 67 14.13 7.16 22.50
C HIS A 67 14.62 6.05 21.55
N HIS A 68 14.21 4.81 21.80
CA HIS A 68 14.63 3.61 21.07
C HIS A 68 13.48 2.91 20.34
N CYS A 69 12.27 3.45 20.36
CA CYS A 69 11.09 2.79 19.82
C CYS A 69 10.24 3.77 19.01
N SER A 70 9.97 3.44 17.76
CA SER A 70 9.08 4.22 16.89
C SER A 70 7.98 3.33 16.33
N LEU A 71 6.77 3.87 16.27
CA LEU A 71 5.64 3.30 15.58
C LEU A 71 5.66 3.77 14.13
N SER A 72 5.62 2.82 13.20
CA SER A 72 5.40 3.05 11.77
C SER A 72 4.00 2.57 11.44
N SER A 73 3.17 3.39 10.82
CA SER A 73 1.85 2.99 10.36
C SER A 73 1.59 3.58 8.98
N GLY A 74 0.98 2.80 8.11
CA GLY A 74 0.55 3.20 6.79
C GLY A 74 -0.89 2.75 6.54
N ALA A 75 -1.62 3.54 5.78
CA ALA A 75 -2.91 3.19 5.22
C ALA A 75 -2.92 3.65 3.77
N THR A 76 -3.26 2.76 2.85
CA THR A 76 -3.44 3.07 1.44
C THR A 76 -4.82 2.56 1.02
N TYR A 77 -5.52 3.36 0.23
CA TYR A 77 -6.88 3.12 -0.20
C TYR A 77 -7.01 3.45 -1.68
N LEU A 78 -7.52 2.50 -2.45
CA LEU A 78 -7.78 2.65 -3.87
C LEU A 78 -9.30 2.76 -4.08
N ILE A 79 -9.71 3.87 -4.69
CA ILE A 79 -11.09 4.17 -5.06
C ILE A 79 -11.29 3.70 -6.51
N PRO A 80 -12.03 2.62 -6.75
CA PRO A 80 -12.27 2.12 -8.11
C PRO A 80 -13.18 3.08 -8.89
N HIS A 81 -12.90 3.26 -10.18
CA HIS A 81 -13.74 4.10 -11.06
C HIS A 81 -15.01 3.38 -11.54
N GLU A 82 -14.95 2.07 -11.77
CA GLU A 82 -16.01 1.31 -12.46
C GLU A 82 -17.12 0.77 -11.52
N GLY A 83 -16.90 0.78 -10.20
CA GLY A 83 -17.81 0.25 -9.18
C GLY A 83 -18.91 1.20 -8.69
N THR A 84 -19.81 1.69 -9.56
CA THR A 84 -20.98 2.51 -9.13
C THR A 84 -22.22 1.68 -8.73
N ASN A 85 -22.17 0.35 -8.86
CA ASN A 85 -23.27 -0.57 -8.53
C ASN A 85 -22.88 -1.57 -7.43
N SER A 86 -23.81 -2.45 -7.01
CA SER A 86 -23.72 -3.35 -5.84
C SER A 86 -22.56 -4.36 -5.81
N GLY A 87 -21.63 -4.29 -6.76
CA GLY A 87 -20.38 -5.08 -6.83
C GLY A 87 -19.09 -4.27 -6.61
N GLY A 88 -19.16 -2.93 -6.52
CA GLY A 88 -17.96 -2.08 -6.41
C GLY A 88 -17.10 -2.31 -5.15
N PHE A 89 -17.66 -2.96 -4.13
CA PHE A 89 -16.92 -3.37 -2.93
C PHE A 89 -15.88 -4.47 -3.19
N ALA A 90 -16.04 -5.23 -4.29
CA ALA A 90 -15.12 -6.31 -4.65
C ALA A 90 -13.86 -5.79 -5.35
N GLU A 91 -13.96 -4.61 -5.98
CA GLU A 91 -12.87 -3.91 -6.69
C GLU A 91 -12.15 -2.90 -5.77
N GLU A 92 -12.67 -2.68 -4.56
CA GLU A 92 -12.07 -1.83 -3.53
C GLU A 92 -10.82 -2.50 -2.94
N ASN A 93 -9.67 -1.82 -3.02
CA ASN A 93 -8.42 -2.31 -2.45
C ASN A 93 -7.93 -1.40 -1.34
N TRP A 94 -7.66 -1.98 -0.17
CA TRP A 94 -7.12 -1.27 0.98
C TRP A 94 -5.92 -2.02 1.55
N ASN A 95 -4.94 -1.26 2.01
CA ASN A 95 -3.77 -1.77 2.70
C ASN A 95 -3.62 -1.00 4.01
N ILE A 96 -3.45 -1.73 5.11
CA ILE A 96 -3.10 -1.15 6.40
C ILE A 96 -1.84 -1.83 6.89
N SER A 97 -0.82 -1.04 7.17
CA SER A 97 0.46 -1.48 7.72
C SER A 97 0.66 -0.87 9.11
N VAL A 98 1.11 -1.69 10.06
CA VAL A 98 1.50 -1.24 11.40
C VAL A 98 2.75 -2.01 11.79
N GLY A 99 3.81 -1.27 12.15
CA GLY A 99 5.10 -1.81 12.51
C GLY A 99 5.68 -1.11 13.73
N LEU A 100 6.27 -1.88 14.63
CA LEU A 100 7.05 -1.36 15.75
C LEU A 100 8.54 -1.48 15.42
N VAL A 101 9.24 -0.36 15.38
CA VAL A 101 10.67 -0.33 15.06
C VAL A 101 11.47 -0.01 16.31
N TYR A 102 12.20 -1.01 16.79
CA TYR A 102 13.13 -0.88 17.90
C TYR A 102 14.55 -0.62 17.39
N ARG A 103 15.20 0.41 17.93
CA ARG A 103 16.57 0.83 17.60
C ARG A 103 17.42 0.88 18.87
N PRO A 104 18.24 -0.15 19.15
CA PRO A 104 19.03 -0.23 20.38
C PRO A 104 20.15 0.82 20.45
N GLY A 105 20.51 1.48 19.34
CA GLY A 105 21.50 2.55 19.30
C GLY A 105 21.29 3.51 18.12
N GLY A 106 21.88 4.71 18.20
CA GLY A 106 21.81 5.74 17.16
C GLY A 106 21.30 7.10 17.65
N PRO A 107 21.27 8.13 16.78
CA PRO A 107 20.70 9.44 17.09
C PRO A 107 19.23 9.30 17.54
N ARG A 108 18.81 10.09 18.53
CA ARG A 108 17.48 10.00 19.14
C ARG A 108 16.35 10.33 18.14
N GLY A 109 15.36 9.44 18.03
CA GLY A 109 14.10 9.66 17.30
C GLY A 109 14.10 9.25 15.82
N CYS A 110 12.98 9.48 15.14
CA CYS A 110 12.80 9.13 13.71
C CYS A 110 13.37 10.21 12.77
N GLY A 111 14.66 10.50 12.93
CA GLY A 111 15.37 11.49 12.12
C GLY A 111 15.41 11.09 10.64
N ARG A 112 15.41 12.10 9.75
CA ARG A 112 15.44 11.95 8.28
C ARG A 112 16.59 11.08 7.76
N TYR A 113 17.70 11.01 8.49
CA TYR A 113 18.89 10.23 8.14
C TYR A 113 18.85 8.76 8.56
N CYS A 114 17.88 8.33 9.37
CA CYS A 114 17.82 6.97 9.93
C CYS A 114 16.63 6.15 9.40
N ARG A 115 16.17 6.50 8.19
CA ARG A 115 15.01 5.88 7.55
C ARG A 115 15.46 4.72 6.67
N PRO A 116 14.77 3.57 6.71
CA PRO A 116 15.02 2.51 5.76
C PRO A 116 14.63 2.99 4.35
N LEU A 117 15.29 2.44 3.32
CA LEU A 117 15.00 2.76 1.92
C LEU A 117 13.63 2.22 1.50
N PHE A 118 13.21 1.11 2.11
CA PHE A 118 11.90 0.49 1.95
C PHE A 118 11.25 0.36 3.31
N ASP A 119 9.98 0.76 3.41
CA ASP A 119 9.21 0.51 4.61
C ASP A 119 8.98 -1.01 4.74
N VAL A 120 9.36 -1.55 5.89
CA VAL A 120 9.24 -2.98 6.17
C VAL A 120 7.78 -3.28 6.47
N ALA A 121 7.23 -4.31 5.82
CA ALA A 121 5.85 -4.76 5.96
C ALA A 121 4.78 -3.78 5.43
N ASP A 122 5.14 -2.90 4.49
CA ASP A 122 4.18 -2.16 3.68
C ASP A 122 4.16 -2.70 2.25
N ASN A 123 3.01 -3.24 1.84
CA ASN A 123 2.78 -3.77 0.49
C ASN A 123 1.81 -2.90 -0.31
N GLY A 124 1.52 -1.66 0.14
CA GLY A 124 0.61 -0.74 -0.55
C GLY A 124 1.06 -0.38 -1.97
N THR A 125 2.30 -0.67 -2.35
CA THR A 125 2.81 -0.52 -3.72
C THR A 125 2.49 -1.69 -4.66
N PHE A 126 1.99 -2.81 -4.13
CA PHE A 126 1.68 -4.04 -4.89
C PHE A 126 0.18 -4.34 -4.91
N MET A 127 -0.65 -3.30 -4.99
CA MET A 127 -2.10 -3.49 -5.13
C MET A 127 -2.41 -4.06 -6.52
N LEU A 128 -3.25 -5.09 -6.52
CA LEU A 128 -3.86 -5.62 -7.74
C LEU A 128 -5.24 -4.99 -7.90
N ASP A 129 -5.50 -4.56 -9.13
CA ASP A 129 -6.79 -4.11 -9.59
C ASP A 129 -7.37 -5.20 -10.51
N PHE A 130 -8.61 -5.61 -10.24
CA PHE A 130 -9.29 -6.68 -10.98
C PHE A 130 -10.42 -6.03 -11.79
N LYS A 131 -10.41 -6.25 -13.10
CA LYS A 131 -11.46 -5.84 -14.03
C LYS A 131 -12.36 -7.03 -14.38
#